data_AF-A0A3C0G5Q8-F1
#
_entry.id   AF-A0A3C0G5Q8-F1
#
_cell.length_a   1.000
_cell.length_b   1.000
_cell.length_c   1.000
_cell.angle_alpha   90.00
_cell.angle_beta   90.00
_cell.angle_gamma   90.00
#
_symmetry.space_group_name_H-M   'P 1'
#
loop_
_entity.id
_entity.type
_entity.pdbx_description
1 polymer ?
#
loop_
_entity_poly.entity_id
_entity_poly.type
_entity_poly.pdbx_seq_one_letter_code
_entity_poly.pdbx_strand_id
1 'polypeptide(L)' 'MSFEALKRNRGTDISQLVKAAEAAGAGGGEKKNYDDERIWKPTVDKAGNGYAVLRFLPAAEGSELPWVRYWDHGFKGP' A
#
# COMPACT_ATOMS: atom_id res chain seq x y z
N MET A 1 -26.91 -31.40 -2.31
CA MET A 1 -27.31 -30.67 -3.54
C MET A 1 -27.47 -31.69 -4.66
N SER A 2 -28.64 -31.80 -5.28
CA SER A 2 -28.83 -32.75 -6.38
C SER A 2 -28.10 -32.29 -7.64
N PHE A 3 -27.70 -33.23 -8.51
CA PHE A 3 -27.02 -32.93 -9.77
C PHE A 3 -27.83 -31.98 -10.67
N GLU A 4 -29.15 -32.14 -10.65
CA GLU A 4 -30.09 -31.24 -11.33
C GLU A 4 -30.11 -29.82 -10.76
N ALA A 5 -29.98 -29.68 -9.44
CA ALA A 5 -29.88 -28.37 -8.80
C ALA A 5 -28.54 -27.69 -9.15
N LEU A 6 -27.44 -28.44 -9.20
CA LEU A 6 -26.15 -27.92 -9.69
C LEU A 6 -26.23 -27.49 -11.16
N LYS A 7 -26.89 -28.27 -12.03
CA LYS A 7 -27.01 -27.94 -13.46
C LYS A 7 -27.87 -26.70 -13.70
N ARG A 8 -28.91 -26.49 -12.89
CA ARG A 8 -29.74 -25.28 -12.93
C ARG A 8 -28.99 -24.03 -12.44
N ASN A 9 -28.19 -24.17 -11.39
CA ASN A 9 -27.53 -23.03 -10.74
C ASN A 9 -26.10 -22.77 -11.25
N ARG A 10 -25.54 -23.64 -12.10
CA ARG A 10 -24.17 -23.52 -12.65
C ARG A 10 -23.82 -22.15 -13.21
N GLY A 11 -24.75 -21.48 -13.89
CA GLY A 11 -24.49 -20.17 -14.52
C GLY A 11 -24.32 -19.06 -13.49
N THR A 12 -25.17 -19.05 -12.47
CA THR A 12 -25.13 -18.12 -11.34
C THR A 12 -23.94 -18.41 -10.42
N ASP A 13 -23.68 -19.68 -10.12
CA ASP A 13 -22.61 -20.07 -9.18
C ASP A 13 -21.23 -19.83 -9.78
N ILE A 14 -21.04 -20.12 -11.08
CA ILE A 14 -19.79 -19.78 -11.79
C ILE A 14 -19.61 -18.26 -11.86
N SER A 15 -20.68 -17.50 -12.13
CA SER A 15 -20.60 -16.03 -12.14
C SER A 15 -20.24 -15.46 -10.76
N GLN A 16 -20.73 -16.06 -9.68
CA GLN A 16 -20.35 -15.69 -8.31
C GLN A 16 -18.91 -16.07 -7.99
N LEU A 17 -18.46 -17.24 -8.41
CA LEU A 17 -17.07 -17.69 -8.26
C LEU A 17 -16.10 -16.82 -9.08
N VAL A 18 -16.47 -16.41 -10.30
CA VAL A 18 -15.69 -15.47 -11.13
C VAL A 18 -15.62 -14.10 -10.48
N LYS A 19 -16.75 -13.56 -9.98
CA LYS A 19 -16.74 -12.27 -9.24
C LYS A 19 -15.90 -12.33 -7.97
N ALA A 20 -15.95 -13.44 -7.23
CA ALA A 20 -15.12 -13.65 -6.05
C ALA A 20 -13.63 -13.79 -6.42
N ALA A 21 -13.32 -14.44 -7.54
CA ALA A 21 -11.96 -14.56 -8.06
C ALA A 21 -11.42 -13.24 -8.63
N GLU A 22 -12.26 -12.39 -9.22
CA GLU A 22 -11.91 -11.01 -9.63
C GLU A 22 -11.68 -10.10 -8.42
N ALA A 23 -12.46 -10.30 -7.35
CA ALA A 23 -12.25 -9.61 -6.07
C ALA A 23 -10.97 -10.07 -5.36
N ALA A 24 -10.63 -11.36 -5.45
CA ALA A 24 -9.43 -11.96 -4.85
C ALA A 24 -8.16 -11.87 -5.73
N GLY A 25 -8.31 -11.68 -7.04
CA GLY A 25 -7.25 -11.70 -8.03
C GLY A 25 -7.02 -10.32 -8.65
N ALA A 26 -5.92 -9.68 -8.25
CA ALA A 26 -5.22 -8.59 -8.95
C ALA A 26 -6.00 -7.33 -9.39
N GLY A 27 -7.28 -7.16 -9.03
CA GLY A 27 -8.08 -5.97 -9.37
C GLY A 27 -8.79 -5.32 -8.18
N GLY A 28 -9.09 -6.07 -7.12
CA GLY A 28 -9.58 -5.56 -5.84
C GLY A 28 -8.44 -5.03 -4.98
N GLY A 29 -7.73 -4.01 -5.46
CA GLY A 29 -6.76 -3.30 -4.65
C GLY A 29 -7.46 -2.63 -3.48
N GLU A 30 -7.63 -3.33 -2.34
CA GLU A 30 -7.47 -2.63 -1.08
C GLU A 30 -6.17 -1.86 -1.22
N LYS A 31 -6.29 -0.54 -1.35
CA LYS A 31 -5.15 0.36 -1.26
C LYS A 31 -4.61 0.14 0.13
N LYS A 32 -3.72 -0.86 0.28
CA LYS A 32 -2.96 -1.07 1.51
C LYS A 32 -2.22 0.23 1.69
N ASN A 33 -2.77 1.06 2.56
CA ASN A 33 -2.16 2.30 2.92
C ASN A 33 -0.98 1.93 3.82
N TYR A 34 0.21 1.88 3.23
CA TYR A 34 1.47 1.68 3.96
C TYR A 34 2.00 3.02 4.50
N ASP A 35 1.19 4.08 4.52
CA ASP A 35 1.61 5.35 5.10
C ASP A 35 1.78 5.20 6.60
N ASP A 36 3.04 5.36 7.02
CA ASP A 36 3.39 5.56 8.41
C ASP A 36 3.21 7.04 8.76
N GLU A 37 2.12 7.37 9.45
CA GLU A 37 1.79 8.74 9.88
C GLU A 37 2.82 9.32 10.88
N ARG A 38 3.74 8.50 11.42
CA ARG A 38 4.81 8.95 12.32
C ARG A 38 5.95 9.64 11.58
N ILE A 39 6.07 9.43 10.27
CA ILE A 39 7.14 10.00 9.45
C ILE A 39 6.59 11.18 8.67
N TRP A 40 7.04 12.38 9.01
CA TRP A 40 6.70 13.57 8.23
C TRP A 40 7.26 13.47 6.80
N LYS A 41 6.40 13.73 5.81
CA LYS A 41 6.77 13.84 4.38
C LYS A 41 6.45 15.26 3.89
N PRO A 42 7.32 15.88 3.08
CA PRO A 42 7.00 17.18 2.47
C PRO A 42 5.79 17.02 1.55
N THR A 43 4.88 17.99 1.62
CA THR A 43 3.75 18.09 0.69
C THR A 43 4.07 19.09 -0.42
N VAL A 44 3.48 18.86 -1.59
CA VAL A 44 3.67 19.73 -2.76
C VAL A 44 2.32 20.19 -3.30
N ASP A 45 2.31 21.37 -3.93
CA ASP A 45 1.18 21.85 -4.71
C ASP A 45 1.00 21.04 -6.01
N LYS A 46 -0.04 21.37 -6.78
CA LYS A 46 -0.33 20.71 -8.05
C LYS A 46 0.80 20.87 -9.09
N ALA A 47 1.59 21.93 -8.99
CA ALA A 47 2.74 22.19 -9.87
C ALA A 47 4.04 21.51 -9.36
N GLY A 48 3.99 20.84 -8.20
CA GLY A 48 5.13 20.13 -7.60
C GLY A 48 6.01 21.00 -6.70
N ASN A 49 5.60 22.22 -6.35
CA ASN A 49 6.37 23.08 -5.44
C ASN A 49 6.00 22.81 -3.98
N GLY A 50 6.96 22.92 -3.07
CA GLY A 50 6.73 22.77 -1.62
C GLY A 50 7.65 23.68 -0.79
N TYR A 51 7.18 24.06 0.40
CA TYR A 51 7.94 24.84 1.37
C TYR A 51 7.62 24.39 2.79
N ALA A 52 8.66 24.29 3.64
CA ALA A 52 8.51 24.02 5.06
C ALA A 52 9.66 24.67 5.84
N VAL A 53 9.37 25.06 7.08
CA VAL A 53 10.38 25.46 8.06
C VAL A 53 10.46 24.37 9.11
N LEU A 54 11.64 23.75 9.24
CA LEU A 54 11.88 22.65 10.17
C LEU A 54 12.98 23.01 11.15
N ARG A 55 12.89 22.44 12.35
CA ARG A 55 13.93 22.50 13.38
C ARG A 55 14.44 21.09 13.66
N PHE A 56 15.69 20.83 13.31
CA PHE A 56 16.34 19.59 13.72
C PHE A 56 16.51 19.55 15.24
N LEU A 57 16.13 18.42 15.84
CA LEU A 57 16.28 18.19 17.26
C LEU A 57 17.71 17.74 17.56
N PRO A 58 18.22 17.97 18.79
CA PRO A 58 19.48 17.40 19.24
C PRO A 58 19.41 15.87 19.33
N ALA A 59 20.55 15.23 19.61
CA ALA A 59 20.60 13.79 19.83
C ALA A 59 19.67 13.37 20.98
N ALA A 60 18.94 12.28 20.76
CA ALA A 60 18.11 11.67 21.79
C ALA A 60 18.96 11.00 22.87
N GLU A 61 18.37 10.73 24.03
CA GLU A 61 19.05 10.05 25.12
C GLU A 61 19.63 8.71 24.66
N GLY A 62 20.90 8.45 24.99
CA GLY A 62 21.63 7.24 24.59
C GLY A 62 22.14 7.23 23.14
N SER A 63 21.94 8.30 22.37
CA SER A 63 22.48 8.44 21.01
C SER A 63 23.60 9.47 20.95
N GLU A 64 24.74 9.09 20.36
CA GLU A 64 25.88 10.00 20.14
C GLU A 64 25.58 11.06 19.06
N LEU A 65 24.76 10.72 18.06
CA LEU A 65 24.46 11.59 16.93
C LEU A 65 22.97 11.91 16.84
N PRO A 66 22.57 13.11 16.37
CA PRO A 66 21.17 13.48 16.16
C PRO A 66 20.50 12.85 14.94
N TRP A 67 21.20 12.01 14.19
CA TRP A 67 20.74 11.44 12.93
C TRP A 67 21.28 10.03 12.73
N VAL A 68 20.59 9.27 11.88
CA VAL A 68 20.99 7.93 11.46
C VAL A 68 21.58 8.02 10.05
N ARG A 69 22.67 7.29 9.80
CA ARG A 69 23.21 7.06 8.45
C ARG A 69 22.67 5.73 7.94
N TYR A 70 22.03 5.75 6.79
CA TYR A 70 21.42 4.59 6.16
C TYR A 70 21.93 4.43 4.74
N TRP A 71 22.16 3.19 4.31
CA TRP A 71 22.58 2.82 2.96
C TRP A 71 21.64 1.76 2.43
N ASP A 72 21.21 1.93 1.19
CA ASP A 72 20.31 1.00 0.50
C ASP A 72 20.67 0.93 -0.98
N HIS A 73 20.22 -0.13 -1.63
CA HIS A 73 20.39 -0.35 -3.06
C HIS A 73 19.02 -0.47 -3.74
N GLY A 74 18.60 0.60 -4.40
CA GLY A 74 17.36 0.63 -5.17
C GLY A 74 17.61 0.27 -6.64
N PHE A 75 17.25 -0.95 -7.05
CA PHE A 75 17.26 -1.36 -8.45
C PHE A 75 15.84 -1.62 -8.94
N LYS A 76 15.53 -1.16 -10.16
CA LYS A 76 14.37 -1.62 -10.91
C LYS A 76 14.87 -2.68 -11.89
N GLY A 77 14.48 -3.94 -11.67
CA GLY A 77 14.80 -5.04 -12.60
C GLY A 77 14.19 -4.81 -14.00
N PRO A 78 14.61 -5.60 -15.00
CA PRO A 78 14.04 -5.54 -16.34
C PRO A 78 12.53 -5.83 -16.38
#